data_AF-A0A0M8Y2G6-F1
#
_entry.id   AF-A0A0M8Y2G6-F1
#
_cell.length_a   1.000
_cell.length_b   1.000
_cell.length_c   1.000
_cell.angle_alpha   90.00
_cell.angle_beta   90.00
_cell.angle_gamma   90.00
#
_symmetry.space_group_name_H-M   'P 1'
#
loop_
_entity.id
_entity.type
_entity.pdbx_description
1 polymer ?
#
loop_
_entity_poly.entity_id
_entity_poly.type
_entity_poly.pdbx_seq_one_letter_code
_entity_poly.pdbx_strand_id
1 'polypeptide(L)' 'MTLPSGATVTNAWNVNRSGNTGAVNFTNVSFNGNLAAGQSTEFGYQATGSGAGMTPTCSAR' A
#
# COMPACT_ATOMS: atom_id res chain seq x y z
N MET A 1 -1.83 5.84 4.12
CA MET A 1 -0.89 6.90 3.69
C MET A 1 -1.59 7.81 2.69
N THR A 2 -1.10 9.04 2.48
CA THR A 2 -1.68 9.97 1.51
C THR A 2 -0.78 10.08 0.28
N LEU A 3 -1.36 9.85 -0.90
CA LEU A 3 -0.69 10.06 -2.18
C LEU A 3 -0.56 11.57 -2.45
N PRO A 4 0.58 12.04 -2.99
CA PRO A 4 0.73 13.43 -3.42
C PRO A 4 -0.36 13.84 -4.43
N SER A 5 -0.68 15.14 -4.46
CA SER A 5 -1.65 15.67 -5.43
C SER A 5 -1.22 15.33 -6.87
N GLY A 6 -2.16 14.86 -7.67
CA GLY A 6 -1.92 14.41 -9.05
C GLY A 6 -1.35 12.99 -9.17
N ALA A 7 -0.95 12.33 -8.09
CA ALA A 7 -0.53 10.93 -8.13
C ALA A 7 -1.74 9.99 -8.15
N THR A 8 -1.67 8.96 -9.01
CA THR A 8 -2.72 7.94 -9.14
C THR A 8 -2.11 6.54 -9.18
N VAL A 9 -2.58 5.63 -8.32
CA VAL A 9 -2.20 4.22 -8.37
C VAL A 9 -2.71 3.60 -9.67
N THR A 10 -1.81 2.95 -10.40
CA THR A 10 -2.11 2.27 -11.67
C THR A 10 -2.09 0.76 -11.51
N ASN A 11 -1.14 0.22 -10.73
CA ASN A 11 -0.99 -1.21 -10.51
C ASN A 11 -0.79 -1.51 -9.02
N ALA A 12 -1.21 -2.69 -8.58
CA ALA A 12 -0.87 -3.21 -7.25
C ALA A 12 -0.85 -4.74 -7.28
N TRP A 13 -0.01 -5.35 -6.45
CA TRP A 13 0.12 -6.80 -6.32
C TRP A 13 0.24 -7.18 -4.85
N ASN A 14 -0.29 -8.37 -4.52
CA ASN A 14 -0.31 -8.92 -3.16
C ASN A 14 -0.97 -7.98 -2.12
N VAL A 15 -1.87 -7.09 -2.54
CA VAL A 15 -2.48 -6.07 -1.67
C VAL A 15 -3.85 -5.63 -2.17
N ASN A 16 -4.77 -5.38 -1.24
CA ASN A 16 -6.01 -4.64 -1.45
C ASN A 16 -5.75 -3.15 -1.19
N ARG A 17 -6.42 -2.26 -1.93
CA ARG A 17 -6.32 -0.80 -1.74
C ARG A 17 -7.70 -0.17 -1.62
N SER A 18 -7.85 0.81 -0.74
CA SER A 18 -9.13 1.52 -0.53
C SER A 18 -9.48 2.50 -1.66
N GLY A 19 -8.52 2.84 -2.52
CA GLY A 19 -8.69 3.80 -3.60
C GLY A 19 -7.39 4.00 -4.38
N ASN A 20 -7.41 4.92 -5.33
CA ASN A 20 -6.29 5.17 -6.25
C ASN A 20 -5.65 6.57 -6.10
N THR A 21 -6.27 7.49 -5.36
CA THR A 21 -5.82 8.88 -5.16
C THR A 21 -6.02 9.29 -3.70
N GLY A 22 -5.38 10.38 -3.25
CA GLY A 22 -5.57 10.92 -1.91
C GLY A 22 -5.15 9.96 -0.79
N ALA A 23 -5.96 9.86 0.27
CA ALA A 23 -5.70 8.95 1.39
C ALA A 23 -6.03 7.49 1.00
N VAL A 24 -5.00 6.66 0.88
CA VAL A 24 -5.11 5.24 0.52
C VAL A 24 -4.65 4.37 1.67
N ASN A 25 -5.47 3.37 2.00
CA ASN A 25 -5.14 2.30 2.90
C ASN A 25 -4.80 1.04 2.10
N PHE A 26 -3.69 0.41 2.45
CA PHE A 26 -3.20 -0.83 1.84
C PHE A 26 -3.32 -1.95 2.87
N THR A 27 -3.96 -3.06 2.50
CA THR A 27 -4.13 -4.22 3.37
C THR A 27 -3.77 -5.48 2.63
N ASN A 28 -3.19 -6.46 3.32
CA ASN A 28 -2.87 -7.76 2.73
C ASN A 28 -4.11 -8.40 2.07
N VAL A 29 -3.84 -9.22 1.05
CA VAL A 29 -4.82 -10.14 0.50
C VAL A 29 -4.84 -11.43 1.32
N SER A 30 -5.82 -12.30 1.08
CA SER A 30 -6.05 -13.49 1.90
C SER A 30 -4.84 -14.41 2.04
N PHE A 31 -4.03 -14.57 0.99
CA PHE A 31 -2.92 -15.51 0.98
C PHE A 31 -1.62 -14.98 1.61
N ASN A 32 -1.51 -13.68 1.89
CA ASN A 32 -0.28 -13.09 2.40
C ASN A 32 -0.44 -12.28 3.70
N GLY A 33 -1.63 -12.31 4.33
CA GLY A 33 -1.92 -11.56 5.55
C GLY A 33 -1.71 -12.34 6.86
N ASN A 34 -1.61 -13.67 6.81
CA ASN A 34 -1.52 -14.49 8.02
C ASN A 34 -0.05 -14.80 8.36
N LEU A 35 0.55 -13.95 9.19
CA LEU A 35 1.98 -14.02 9.58
C LEU A 35 2.13 -14.38 11.05
N ALA A 36 3.03 -15.33 11.35
CA ALA A 36 3.44 -15.59 12.73
C ALA A 36 4.33 -14.45 13.26
N ALA A 37 4.52 -14.39 14.58
CA ALA A 37 5.40 -13.41 15.20
C ALA A 37 6.82 -13.49 14.61
N GLY A 38 7.36 -12.34 14.23
CA GLY A 38 8.69 -12.23 13.60
C GLY A 38 8.73 -12.56 12.10
N GLN A 39 7.61 -12.94 11.47
CA GLN A 39 7.54 -13.11 10.03
C GLN A 39 7.21 -11.80 9.29
N SER A 40 7.53 -11.78 8.01
CA SER A 40 7.28 -10.67 7.10
C SER A 40 6.55 -11.12 5.84
N THR A 41 5.87 -10.18 5.20
CA THR A 41 5.34 -10.32 3.85
C THR A 41 5.66 -9.07 3.06
N GLU A 42 5.58 -9.18 1.75
CA GLU A 42 5.82 -8.08 0.83
C GLU A 42 4.61 -7.86 -0.06
N PHE A 43 4.39 -6.60 -0.37
CA PHE A 43 3.45 -6.16 -1.37
C PHE A 43 4.00 -4.93 -2.08
N GLY A 44 3.37 -4.56 -3.18
CA GLY A 44 3.73 -3.33 -3.86
C GLY A 44 2.62 -2.73 -4.68
N TYR A 45 2.85 -1.49 -5.09
CA TYR A 45 2.01 -0.75 -5.99
C TYR A 45 2.88 0.14 -6.87
N GLN A 46 2.32 0.53 -8.01
CA GLN A 46 2.87 1.53 -8.89
C GLN A 46 1.86 2.66 -9.01
N ALA A 47 2.36 3.90 -9.06
CA ALA A 47 1.56 5.09 -9.29
C ALA A 47 2.24 5.98 -10.33
N THR A 48 1.44 6.78 -11.03
CA THR A 48 1.92 7.93 -11.80
C THR A 48 2.10 9.13 -10.87
N GLY A 49 2.93 10.11 -11.28
CA GLY A 49 3.21 11.33 -10.51
C GLY A 49 4.55 11.29 -9.77
N SER A 50 4.72 12.21 -8.81
CA SER A 50 5.91 12.25 -7.94
C SER A 50 5.67 11.43 -6.67
N GLY A 51 6.60 10.52 -6.35
CA GLY A 51 6.60 9.76 -5.09
C GLY A 51 7.33 10.46 -3.93
N ALA A 52 7.82 11.68 -4.13
CA ALA A 52 8.62 12.38 -3.12
C ALA A 52 7.79 12.72 -1.86
N GLY A 53 8.40 12.55 -0.68
CA GLY A 53 7.79 12.94 0.59
C GLY A 53 6.73 11.98 1.15
N MET A 54 6.56 10.80 0.56
CA MET A 54 5.64 9.79 1.08
C MET A 54 6.26 9.06 2.28
N THR A 55 5.56 9.04 3.41
CA THR A 55 5.98 8.31 4.61
C THR A 55 4.92 7.26 4.95
N PRO A 56 5.07 6.01 4.48
CA PRO A 56 4.12 4.95 4.82
C PRO A 56 4.29 4.53 6.28
N THR A 57 3.16 4.31 6.96
CA THR A 57 3.12 3.63 8.25
C THR A 57 2.53 2.25 8.05
N CYS A 58 3.10 1.25 8.72
CA CYS A 58 2.57 -0.11 8.74
C CYS A 58 2.15 -0.45 10.16
N SER A 59 0.99 -1.10 10.31
CA SER A 59 0.50 -1.58 11.60
C SER A 59 -0.24 -2.89 11.38
N ALA A 60 0.03 -3.87 12.23
CA ALA A 60 -0.78 -5.08 12.30
C ALA A 60 -2.19 -4.72 12.78
N ARG A 61 -3.20 -5.41 12.24
CA ARG A 61 -4.62 -5.28 12.61
C ARG A 61 -5.23 -6.66 12.74
#